data_AF-A0A183H940-F1
#
_entry.id   AF-A0A183H940-F1
#
_cell.length_a   1.000
_cell.length_b   1.000
_cell.length_c   1.000
_cell.angle_alpha   90.00
_cell.angle_beta   90.00
_cell.angle_gamma   90.00
#
_symmetry.space_group_name_H-M   'P 1'
#
loop_
_entity.id
_entity.type
_entity.pdbx_description
1 polymer ?
#
loop_
_entity_poly.entity_id
_entity_poly.type
_entity_poly.pdbx_seq_one_letter_code
_entity_poly.pdbx_strand_id
1 'polypeptide(L)' 'MKITLTCDLTGANVFPLEVNSDMEMENFLALCKFEIPALNDIPMSQLNIIHSGHTTDLNESNLKRTLNVGFN' A
#
# COMPACT_ATOMS: atom_id res chain seq x y z
N MET A 1 -6.13 5.95 11.16
CA MET A 1 -5.05 5.07 11.67
C MET A 1 -3.75 5.51 11.02
N LYS A 2 -2.63 5.48 11.75
CA LYS A 2 -1.32 5.81 11.18
C LYS A 2 -0.53 4.54 10.92
N ILE A 3 -0.04 4.37 9.70
CA ILE A 3 0.85 3.27 9.33
C ILE A 3 2.18 3.82 8.80
N THR A 4 3.19 2.97 8.77
CA THR A 4 4.47 3.26 8.15
C THR A 4 4.71 2.30 7.01
N LEU A 5 5.11 2.85 5.87
CA LEU A 5 5.35 2.10 4.64
C LEU A 5 6.80 2.22 4.23
N THR A 6 7.29 1.18 3.55
CA THR A 6 8.59 1.15 2.91
C THR A 6 8.38 0.73 1.47
N CYS A 7 9.15 1.32 0.56
CA CYS A 7 9.02 1.06 -0.89
C CYS A 7 10.22 0.28 -1.44
N ASP A 8 11.21 0.02 -0.59
CA ASP A 8 12.37 -0.80 -0.90
C ASP A 8 12.44 -1.97 0.09
N LEU A 9 12.97 -3.11 -0.38
CA LEU A 9 13.15 -4.30 0.46
C LEU A 9 14.18 -4.08 1.58
N THR A 10 14.94 -2.97 1.53
CA THR A 10 15.94 -2.63 2.54
C THR A 10 15.35 -1.93 3.76
N GLY A 11 14.12 -1.41 3.65
CA GLY A 11 13.50 -0.56 4.67
C GLY A 11 14.22 0.76 4.89
N ALA A 12 15.04 1.21 3.93
CA ALA A 12 15.91 2.38 4.09
C ALA A 12 15.10 3.68 4.17
N ASN A 13 13.97 3.73 3.48
CA ASN A 13 13.06 4.87 3.48
C ASN A 13 11.71 4.48 4.08
N VAL A 14 11.34 5.15 5.17
CA VAL A 14 10.08 4.93 5.88
C VAL A 14 9.17 6.15 5.70
N PHE A 15 7.97 5.92 5.19
CA PHE A 15 6.97 6.96 4.93
C PHE A 15 5.78 6.79 5.88
N PRO A 16 5.52 7.75 6.79
CA PRO A 16 4.33 7.72 7.63
C PRO A 16 3.11 8.13 6.80
N LEU A 17 2.04 7.34 6.87
CA LEU A 17 0.81 7.56 6.12
C LEU A 17 -0.40 7.45 7.04
N GLU A 18 -1.33 8.38 6.87
CA GLU A 18 -2.61 8.37 7.57
C GLU A 18 -3.67 7.71 6.70
N VAL A 19 -4.20 6.58 7.16
CA VAL A 19 -5.16 5.75 6.43
C VAL A 19 -6.42 5.56 7.25
N ASN A 20 -7.56 5.41 6.57
CA ASN A 20 -8.81 5.00 7.21
C ASN A 20 -8.91 3.46 7.20
N SER A 21 -9.48 2.85 8.26
CA SER A 21 -9.72 1.39 8.29
C SER A 21 -10.63 0.93 7.17
N ASP A 22 -11.53 1.81 6.73
CA ASP A 22 -12.53 1.51 5.70
C ASP A 22 -12.05 1.94 4.31
N MET A 23 -10.78 2.34 4.18
CA MET A 23 -10.19 2.77 2.92
C MET A 23 -10.09 1.59 1.95
N GLU A 24 -10.60 1.77 0.73
CA GLU A 24 -10.39 0.81 -0.35
C GLU A 24 -8.93 0.75 -0.78
N MET A 25 -8.48 -0.43 -1.23
CA MET A 25 -7.10 -0.65 -1.66
C MET A 25 -6.67 0.33 -2.76
N GLU A 26 -7.55 0.63 -3.71
CA GLU A 26 -7.27 1.59 -4.79
C GLU A 26 -6.99 3.00 -4.25
N ASN A 27 -7.80 3.47 -3.30
CA ASN A 27 -7.62 4.77 -2.64
C ASN A 27 -6.33 4.80 -1.82
N PHE A 28 -6.02 3.69 -1.15
CA PHE A 28 -4.76 3.54 -0.41
C PHE A 28 -3.54 3.63 -1.34
N LEU A 29 -3.58 2.99 -2.51
CA LEU A 29 -2.50 3.03 -3.49
C LEU A 29 -2.35 4.39 -4.16
N ALA A 30 -3.48 5.05 -4.45
CA ALA A 30 -3.48 6.43 -4.95
C ALA A 30 -2.81 7.37 -3.94
N LEU A 31 -3.12 7.22 -2.66
CA LEU A 31 -2.48 7.99 -1.58
C LEU A 31 -0.97 7.68 -1.49
N CYS A 32 -0.57 6.40 -1.56
CA CYS A 32 0.84 6.01 -1.55
C CYS A 32 1.60 6.65 -2.72
N LYS A 33 1.04 6.67 -3.93
CA LYS A 33 1.66 7.33 -5.08
C LYS A 33 1.78 8.83 -4.88
N PHE A 34 0.72 9.47 -4.38
CA PHE A 34 0.69 10.90 -4.15
C PHE A 34 1.77 11.35 -3.15
N GLU A 35 1.90 10.64 -2.04
CA GLU A 35 2.82 10.99 -0.94
C GLU A 35 4.25 10.48 -1.17
N ILE A 36 4.44 9.44 -1.99
CA ILE A 36 5.75 8.80 -2.18
C ILE A 36 6.21 8.96 -3.64
N PRO A 37 7.12 9.91 -3.92
CA PRO A 37 7.55 10.23 -5.27
C PRO A 37 8.09 9.04 -6.08
N ALA A 38 8.73 8.08 -5.41
CA ALA A 38 9.28 6.88 -6.04
C ALA A 38 8.22 5.97 -6.69
N LEU A 39 6.95 6.10 -6.28
CA LEU A 39 5.84 5.27 -6.79
C LEU A 39 5.07 5.95 -7.94
N ASN A 40 5.31 7.25 -8.19
CA ASN A 40 4.50 8.04 -9.13
C ASN A 40 4.43 7.40 -10.52
N ASP A 41 5.57 6.99 -11.07
CA ASP A 41 5.68 6.46 -12.44
C ASP A 41 5.43 4.95 -12.55
N ILE A 42 5.19 4.25 -11.44
CA ILE A 42 5.01 2.79 -11.45
C ILE A 42 3.52 2.45 -11.65
N PRO A 43 3.12 1.71 -12.69
CA PRO A 43 1.73 1.26 -12.86
C PRO A 43 1.23 0.51 -11.62
N MET A 44 -0.02 0.76 -11.18
CA MET A 44 -0.59 0.08 -10.00
C MET A 44 -0.59 -1.44 -10.12
N SER A 45 -0.74 -1.98 -11.32
CA SER A 45 -0.69 -3.42 -11.62
C SER A 45 0.71 -4.05 -11.44
N GLN A 46 1.74 -3.24 -11.27
CA GLN A 46 3.12 -3.69 -11.00
C GLN A 46 3.50 -3.55 -9.52
N LEU A 47 2.58 -3.04 -8.68
CA LEU A 47 2.80 -2.89 -7.25
C LEU A 47 2.32 -4.14 -6.52
N ASN A 48 3.05 -4.48 -5.45
CA ASN A 48 2.68 -5.53 -4.51
C ASN A 48 2.73 -4.97 -3.09
N ILE A 49 1.82 -5.43 -2.23
CA ILE A 49 1.82 -5.09 -0.81
C ILE A 49 2.40 -6.27 -0.04
N ILE A 50 3.42 -6.02 0.77
CA ILE A 50 4.00 -7.02 1.67
C ILE A 50 3.70 -6.61 3.10
N HIS A 51 3.00 -7.48 3.83
CA HIS A 51 2.67 -7.26 5.24
C HIS A 51 2.83 -8.57 6.03
N SER A 52 3.57 -8.54 7.13
CA SER A 52 3.85 -9.71 7.99
C SER A 52 4.33 -10.95 7.20
N GLY A 53 5.11 -10.76 6.14
CA GLY A 53 5.60 -11.84 5.27
C GLY A 53 4.58 -12.37 4.26
N HIS A 54 3.36 -11.84 4.23
CA HIS A 54 2.36 -12.13 3.21
C HIS A 54 2.40 -11.08 2.10
N THR A 55 2.56 -11.55 0.86
CA THR A 55 2.51 -10.72 -0.33
C THR A 55 1.12 -10.76 -0.95
N THR A 56 0.54 -9.59 -1.18
CA THR A 56 -0.70 -9.41 -1.94
C THR A 56 -0.38 -8.74 -3.27
N ASP A 57 -0.61 -9.47 -4.36
CA ASP A 57 -0.51 -8.91 -5.71
C ASP A 57 -1.73 -8.03 -6.00
N LEU A 58 -1.49 -6.84 -6.54
CA LEU A 58 -2.54 -5.88 -6.84
C LEU A 58 -3.10 -6.14 -8.24
N ASN A 59 -4.22 -6.85 -8.28
CA ASN A 59 -5.02 -7.09 -9.48
C ASN A 59 -6.44 -6.52 -9.30
N GLU A 60 -7.22 -6.49 -10.39
CA GLU A 60 -8.59 -5.92 -10.40
C GLU A 60 -9.51 -6.48 -9.31
N SER A 61 -9.32 -7.74 -8.90
CA SER A 61 -10.15 -8.37 -7.85
C SER A 61 -9.75 -7.94 -6.43
N ASN A 62 -8.49 -7.56 -6.21
CA ASN A 62 -7.96 -7.13 -4.92
C ASN A 62 -8.06 -5.60 -4.73
N LEU A 63 -8.04 -4.83 -5.82
CA LEU A 63 -8.17 -3.36 -5.77
C LEU A 63 -9.50 -2.89 -5.17
N LYS A 64 -10.57 -3.66 -5.41
CA LYS A 64 -11.93 -3.38 -4.89
C LYS A 64 -12.15 -3.87 -3.47
N ARG A 65 -11.16 -4.51 -2.85
CA ARG A 65 -11.27 -4.91 -1.44
C ARG A 65 -10.95 -3.71 -0.56
N THR A 66 -11.70 -3.58 0.53
CA THR A 66 -11.29 -2.71 1.62
C THR A 66 -9.95 -3.19 2.17
N LEU A 67 -9.14 -2.25 2.66
CA LEU A 67 -7.93 -2.52 3.42
C LEU A 67 -8.34 -3.15 4.75
N ASN A 68 -8.84 -4.39 4.72
CA ASN A 68 -9.18 -5.14 5.91
C ASN A 68 -7.86 -5.67 6.48
N VAL A 69 -7.11 -4.75 7.07
CA VAL A 69 -5.92 -5.02 7.88
C VAL A 69 -6.36 -5.79 9.11
N GLY A 70 -6.57 -7.09 8.94
CA GLY A 70 -6.56 -8.04 10.04
C GLY A 70 -5.15 -8.09 10.60
N PHE A 71 -4.84 -7.18 11.53
CA PHE A 71 -3.69 -7.27 12.42
C PHE A 71 -3.93 -8.43 13.39
N ASN A 72 -3.68 -9.66 12.96
CA ASN A 72 -3.52 -10.81 13.86
C ASN A 72 -2.05 -11.24 13.85
#